data_AF-A0A3D1FCM7-F1
#
_entry.id   AF-A0A3D1FCM7-F1
#
_cell.length_a   1.000
_cell.length_b   1.000
_cell.length_c   1.000
_cell.angle_alpha   90.00
_cell.angle_beta   90.00
_cell.angle_gamma   90.00
#
_symmetry.space_group_name_H-M   'P 1'
#
loop_
_entity.id
_entity.type
_entity.pdbx_description
1 polymer ?
#
loop_
_entity_poly.entity_id
_entity_poly.type
_entity_poly.pdbx_seq_one_letter_code
_entity_poly.pdbx_strand_id
1 'polypeptide(L)'
;MLIISFLILAALIFAVMVFSLRKIFSQNITSATSHLEKIAADYATKEEEIKKQYEEASRKSQEIIVNTQKDLQAQKEQMTKETQDQKQKILDAAQSKADEMLKQAEASCQTLLKEMNRKIDERALLKAEELLKTVLPEGLRQEIHKKWIEELLAGGFTQLDRLKIPDDSVTAFIITPYALDTKQRNSLQETVSQKLGRQIT
;
A
#
# COMPACT_ATOMS: atom_id res chain seq x y z
N MET A 1 78.85 36.42 -102.12
CA MET A 1 77.58 35.83 -102.60
C MET A 1 77.28 34.50 -101.90
N LEU A 2 78.14 33.47 -101.99
CA LEU A 2 77.91 32.17 -101.31
C LEU A 2 77.77 32.26 -99.78
N ILE A 3 78.61 33.03 -99.09
CA ILE A 3 78.57 33.19 -97.62
C ILE A 3 77.25 33.83 -97.15
N ILE A 4 76.74 34.81 -97.91
CA ILE A 4 75.49 35.53 -97.60
C ILE A 4 74.29 34.60 -97.82
N SER A 5 74.25 33.84 -98.91
CA SER A 5 73.22 32.82 -99.13
C SER A 5 73.24 31.73 -98.05
N PHE A 6 74.42 31.31 -97.59
CA PHE A 6 74.54 30.31 -96.53
C PHE A 6 74.02 30.84 -95.18
N LEU A 7 74.26 32.12 -94.89
CA LEU A 7 73.79 32.78 -93.67
C LEU A 7 72.27 32.97 -93.66
N ILE A 8 71.68 33.32 -94.82
CA ILE A 8 70.22 33.40 -94.99
C ILE A 8 69.58 32.01 -94.83
N LEU A 9 70.18 30.97 -95.43
CA LEU A 9 69.70 29.60 -95.30
C LEU A 9 69.78 29.10 -93.85
N ALA A 10 70.88 29.37 -93.16
CA ALA A 10 71.05 29.04 -91.74
C ALA A 10 70.03 29.77 -90.85
N ALA A 11 69.79 31.06 -91.10
CA ALA A 11 68.79 31.84 -90.39
C ALA A 11 67.36 31.29 -90.61
N LEU A 12 67.05 30.84 -91.82
CA LEU A 12 65.75 30.25 -92.14
C LEU A 12 65.55 28.90 -91.45
N ILE A 13 66.57 28.02 -91.45
CA ILE A 13 66.54 26.75 -90.73
C ILE A 13 66.39 27.01 -89.22
N PHE A 14 67.13 27.97 -88.67
CA PHE A 14 67.04 28.35 -87.26
C PHE A 14 65.64 28.88 -86.90
N ALA A 15 65.03 29.72 -87.75
CA ALA A 15 63.68 30.23 -87.54
C ALA A 15 62.64 29.10 -87.53
N VAL A 16 62.73 28.15 -88.48
CA VAL A 16 61.85 26.97 -88.52
C VAL A 16 62.04 26.08 -87.28
N MET A 17 63.28 25.89 -86.84
CA MET A 17 63.61 25.11 -85.65
C MET A 17 63.05 25.76 -84.38
N VAL A 18 63.25 27.06 -84.18
CA VAL A 18 62.72 27.83 -83.03
C VAL A 18 61.19 27.80 -83.03
N PHE A 19 60.55 27.98 -84.20
CA PHE A 19 59.10 27.92 -84.31
C PHE A 19 58.55 26.52 -83.96
N SER A 20 59.23 25.47 -84.43
CA SER A 20 58.85 24.09 -84.15
C SER A 20 59.04 23.72 -82.67
N LEU A 21 60.15 24.12 -82.05
CA LEU A 21 60.38 23.96 -80.61
C LEU A 21 59.33 24.70 -79.80
N ARG A 22 59.05 25.98 -80.12
CA ARG A 22 58.06 26.78 -79.40
C ARG A 22 56.66 26.16 -79.49
N LYS A 23 56.30 25.59 -80.63
CA LYS A 23 55.03 24.88 -80.83
C LYS A 23 54.97 23.60 -79.99
N ILE A 24 56.01 22.77 -79.98
CA ILE A 24 56.06 21.51 -79.21
C ILE A 24 56.10 21.80 -77.70
N PHE A 25 56.93 22.74 -77.25
CA PHE A 25 57.04 23.10 -75.83
C PHE A 25 55.78 23.77 -75.29
N SER A 26 55.15 24.69 -76.04
CA SER A 26 53.90 25.32 -75.59
C SER A 26 52.73 24.35 -75.55
N GLN A 27 52.66 23.36 -76.44
CA GLN A 27 51.61 22.34 -76.38
C GLN A 27 51.83 21.34 -75.23
N ASN A 28 53.06 20.86 -75.03
CA ASN A 28 53.31 19.79 -74.05
C ASN A 28 53.54 20.30 -72.62
N ILE A 29 54.28 21.39 -72.41
CA ILE A 29 54.55 21.91 -71.05
C ILE A 29 53.33 22.62 -70.49
N THR A 30 52.68 23.48 -71.26
CA THR A 30 51.50 24.23 -70.76
C THR A 30 50.35 23.29 -70.39
N SER A 31 50.17 22.19 -71.15
CA SER A 31 49.19 21.15 -70.83
C SER A 31 49.51 20.45 -69.50
N ALA A 32 50.76 20.01 -69.32
CA ALA A 32 51.21 19.34 -68.09
C ALA A 32 51.14 20.25 -66.86
N THR A 33 51.53 21.53 -66.99
CA THR A 33 51.44 22.51 -65.90
C THR A 33 49.99 22.86 -65.57
N SER A 34 49.11 23.03 -66.56
CA SER A 34 47.68 23.28 -66.32
C SER A 34 46.97 22.08 -65.67
N HIS A 35 47.42 20.86 -65.99
CA HIS A 35 46.90 19.64 -65.37
C HIS A 35 47.34 19.54 -63.91
N LEU A 36 48.60 19.88 -63.60
CA LEU A 36 49.11 19.98 -62.24
C LEU A 36 48.38 21.06 -61.42
N GLU A 37 48.13 22.24 -61.98
CA GLU A 37 47.35 23.30 -61.32
C GLU A 37 45.91 22.86 -61.05
N LYS A 38 45.25 22.18 -62.02
CA LYS A 38 43.92 21.60 -61.80
C LYS A 38 43.91 20.56 -60.69
N ILE A 39 44.89 19.67 -60.68
CA ILE A 39 45.01 18.65 -59.63
C ILE A 39 45.25 19.32 -58.27
N ALA A 40 46.12 20.32 -58.19
CA ALA A 40 46.36 21.06 -56.96
C ALA A 40 45.10 21.79 -56.46
N ALA A 41 44.34 22.42 -57.36
CA ALA A 41 43.07 23.06 -57.04
C ALA A 41 42.02 22.04 -56.56
N ASP A 42 41.90 20.88 -57.22
CA ASP A 42 41.00 19.79 -56.81
C ASP A 42 41.39 19.19 -55.45
N TYR A 43 42.68 19.11 -55.13
CA TYR A 43 43.11 18.66 -53.80
C TYR A 43 42.79 19.69 -52.73
N ALA A 44 42.99 20.99 -53.01
CA ALA A 44 42.66 22.05 -52.07
C ALA A 44 41.15 22.11 -51.76
N THR A 45 40.30 21.95 -52.78
CA THR A 45 38.84 21.91 -52.58
C THR A 45 38.42 20.68 -51.79
N LYS A 46 38.96 19.49 -52.09
CA LYS A 46 38.71 18.27 -51.31
C LYS A 46 39.17 18.38 -49.87
N GLU A 47 40.32 19.02 -49.61
CA GLU A 47 40.81 19.24 -48.25
C GLU A 47 39.86 20.16 -47.47
N GLU A 48 39.34 21.22 -48.10
CA GLU A 48 38.37 22.11 -47.48
C GLU A 48 37.02 21.40 -47.21
N GLU A 49 36.53 20.59 -48.15
CA GLU A 49 35.32 19.79 -47.96
C GLU A 49 35.47 18.77 -46.83
N ILE A 50 36.59 18.03 -46.78
CA ILE A 50 36.88 17.08 -45.71
C ILE A 50 36.94 17.79 -44.36
N LYS A 51 37.57 18.98 -44.31
CA LYS A 51 37.65 19.77 -43.09
C LYS A 51 36.28 20.23 -42.61
N LYS A 52 35.41 20.71 -43.52
CA LYS A 52 34.02 21.09 -43.18
C LYS A 52 33.23 19.89 -42.68
N GLN A 53 33.31 18.74 -43.36
CA GLN A 53 32.64 17.52 -42.92
C GLN A 53 33.13 17.05 -41.55
N TYR A 54 34.43 17.17 -41.29
CA TYR A 54 35.01 16.85 -39.99
C TYR A 54 34.51 17.78 -38.88
N GLU A 55 34.49 19.10 -39.12
CA GLU A 55 33.96 20.08 -38.16
C GLU A 55 32.48 19.86 -37.88
N GLU A 56 31.66 19.59 -38.90
CA GLU A 56 30.24 19.27 -38.73
C GLU A 56 30.03 17.97 -37.95
N ALA A 57 30.78 16.90 -38.28
CA ALA A 57 30.72 15.64 -37.57
C ALA A 57 31.16 15.78 -36.11
N SER A 58 32.22 16.56 -35.85
CA SER A 58 32.70 16.88 -34.51
C SER A 58 31.65 17.65 -33.71
N ARG A 59 31.01 18.67 -34.31
CA ARG A 59 29.94 19.44 -33.66
C ARG A 59 28.74 18.56 -33.34
N LYS A 60 28.29 17.73 -34.28
CA LYS A 60 27.18 16.79 -34.06
C LYS A 60 27.50 15.78 -32.97
N SER A 61 28.72 15.24 -32.95
CA SER A 61 29.17 14.33 -31.90
C SER A 61 29.13 14.99 -30.53
N GLN A 62 29.64 16.22 -30.42
CA GLN A 62 29.60 16.98 -29.17
C GLN A 62 28.17 17.27 -28.71
N GLU A 63 27.28 17.65 -29.63
CA GLU A 63 25.88 17.89 -29.35
C GLU A 63 25.16 16.62 -28.87
N ILE A 64 25.43 15.47 -29.50
CA ILE A 64 24.91 14.17 -29.06
C ILE A 64 25.41 13.84 -27.66
N ILE A 65 26.70 14.07 -27.35
CA ILE A 65 27.26 13.80 -26.03
C ILE A 65 26.57 14.68 -24.97
N VAL A 66 26.42 15.97 -25.23
CA VAL A 66 25.78 16.91 -24.29
C VAL A 66 24.31 16.55 -24.07
N ASN A 67 23.56 16.26 -25.13
CA ASN A 67 22.15 15.86 -25.01
C ASN A 67 22.01 14.52 -24.26
N THR A 68 22.86 13.54 -24.57
CA THR A 68 22.85 12.24 -23.89
C THR A 68 23.18 12.40 -22.40
N GLN A 69 24.13 13.27 -22.04
CA GLN A 69 24.45 13.55 -20.63
C GLN A 69 23.26 14.21 -19.91
N LYS A 70 22.59 15.17 -20.57
CA LYS A 70 21.41 15.83 -20.02
C LYS A 70 20.25 14.84 -19.80
N ASP A 71 20.01 13.97 -20.77
CA ASP A 71 18.96 12.95 -20.68
C ASP A 71 19.26 11.92 -19.59
N LEU A 72 20.52 11.48 -19.48
CA LEU A 72 20.97 10.59 -18.39
C LEU A 72 20.79 11.24 -17.02
N GLN A 73 21.10 12.52 -16.89
CA GLN A 73 20.93 13.24 -15.64
C GLN A 73 19.45 13.39 -15.28
N ALA A 74 18.60 13.75 -16.23
CA ALA A 74 17.16 13.83 -16.03
C ALA A 74 16.56 12.46 -15.64
N GLN A 75 16.96 11.38 -16.30
CA GLN A 75 16.54 10.02 -15.93
C GLN A 75 17.01 9.63 -14.53
N LYS A 76 18.24 9.99 -14.14
CA LYS A 76 18.77 9.70 -12.81
C LYS A 76 17.98 10.46 -11.73
N GLU A 77 17.66 11.72 -11.96
CA GLU A 77 16.84 12.53 -11.06
C GLU A 77 15.42 11.95 -10.93
N GLN A 78 14.80 11.57 -12.04
CA GLN A 78 13.49 10.92 -12.03
C GLN A 78 13.51 9.59 -11.28
N MET A 79 14.49 8.72 -11.56
CA MET A 79 14.62 7.43 -10.89
C MET A 79 14.86 7.59 -9.38
N THR A 80 15.64 8.60 -8.97
CA THR A 80 15.87 8.92 -7.56
C THR A 80 14.59 9.35 -6.88
N LYS A 81 13.81 10.23 -7.53
CA LYS A 81 12.53 10.71 -7.02
C LYS A 81 11.52 9.56 -6.91
N GLU A 82 11.37 8.74 -7.95
CA GLU A 82 10.47 7.58 -7.93
C GLU A 82 10.85 6.58 -6.85
N THR A 83 12.15 6.32 -6.66
CA THR A 83 12.65 5.45 -5.59
C THR A 83 12.31 6.03 -4.21
N GLN A 84 12.46 7.34 -4.02
CA GLN A 84 12.14 8.00 -2.76
C GLN A 84 10.64 7.98 -2.48
N ASP A 85 9.81 8.22 -3.50
CA ASP A 85 8.35 8.15 -3.39
C ASP A 85 7.87 6.71 -3.08
N GLN A 86 8.46 5.70 -3.71
CA GLN A 86 8.17 4.30 -3.41
C GLN A 86 8.60 3.92 -2.00
N LYS A 87 9.78 4.35 -1.56
CA LYS A 87 10.26 4.13 -0.20
C LYS A 87 9.30 4.76 0.81
N GLN A 88 8.84 5.99 0.57
CA GLN A 88 7.89 6.66 1.46
C GLN A 88 6.56 5.90 1.53
N LYS A 89 6.01 5.48 0.38
CA LYS A 89 4.78 4.67 0.34
C LYS A 89 4.90 3.37 1.12
N ILE A 90 6.05 2.69 1.02
CA ILE A 90 6.29 1.45 1.78
C ILE A 90 6.34 1.74 3.28
N LEU A 91 7.00 2.83 3.70
CA LEU A 91 7.06 3.23 5.11
C LEU A 91 5.69 3.60 5.66
N ASP A 92 4.91 4.39 4.92
CA ASP A 92 3.56 4.81 5.31
C ASP A 92 2.63 3.58 5.42
N ALA A 93 2.70 2.66 4.46
CA ALA A 93 1.93 1.41 4.50
C ALA A 93 2.34 0.52 5.68
N ALA A 94 3.64 0.44 5.98
CA ALA A 94 4.13 -0.31 7.13
C ALA A 94 3.67 0.29 8.46
N GLN A 95 3.68 1.62 8.59
CA GLN A 95 3.18 2.33 9.77
C GLN A 95 1.67 2.12 9.94
N SER A 96 0.89 2.31 8.88
CA SER A 96 -0.56 2.09 8.93
C SER A 96 -0.90 0.65 9.36
N LYS A 97 -0.17 -0.33 8.82
CA LYS A 97 -0.37 -1.74 9.19
C LYS A 97 0.04 -2.02 10.63
N ALA A 98 1.11 -1.39 11.12
CA ALA A 98 1.52 -1.50 12.51
C ALA A 98 0.47 -0.91 13.46
N ASP A 99 -0.10 0.25 13.13
CA ASP A 99 -1.17 0.88 13.91
C ASP A 99 -2.45 0.05 13.92
N GLU A 100 -2.81 -0.56 12.79
CA GLU A 100 -3.93 -1.50 12.72
C GLU A 100 -3.71 -2.73 13.60
N MET A 101 -2.49 -3.32 13.56
CA MET A 101 -2.14 -4.46 14.41
C MET A 101 -2.18 -4.10 15.90
N LEU A 102 -1.70 -2.91 16.28
CA LEU A 102 -1.77 -2.42 17.66
C LEU A 102 -3.22 -2.26 18.12
N LYS A 103 -4.07 -1.60 17.32
CA LYS A 103 -5.51 -1.45 17.63
C LYS A 103 -6.21 -2.80 17.77
N GLN A 104 -5.89 -3.75 16.89
CA GLN A 104 -6.46 -5.11 16.97
C GLN A 104 -5.99 -5.85 18.23
N ALA A 105 -4.71 -5.72 18.58
CA ALA A 105 -4.16 -6.30 19.80
C ALA A 105 -4.78 -5.69 21.07
N GLU A 106 -4.96 -4.38 21.12
CA GLU A 106 -5.62 -3.68 22.22
C GLU A 106 -7.08 -4.12 22.36
N ALA A 107 -7.84 -4.17 21.26
CA ALA A 107 -9.23 -4.63 21.26
C ALA A 107 -9.35 -6.09 21.72
N SER A 108 -8.41 -6.94 21.29
CA SER A 108 -8.34 -8.34 21.73
C SER A 108 -8.03 -8.45 23.22
N CYS A 109 -7.09 -7.65 23.72
CA CYS A 109 -6.74 -7.59 25.14
C CYS A 109 -7.93 -7.14 26.00
N GLN A 110 -8.65 -6.09 25.57
CA GLN A 110 -9.85 -5.62 26.26
C GLN A 110 -10.96 -6.68 26.29
N THR A 111 -11.14 -7.41 25.20
CA THR A 111 -12.11 -8.52 25.13
C THR A 111 -11.73 -9.64 26.08
N LEU A 112 -10.45 -10.04 26.07
CA LEU A 112 -9.91 -11.06 26.97
C LEU A 112 -10.06 -10.66 28.44
N LEU A 113 -9.80 -9.40 28.79
CA LEU A 113 -9.98 -8.87 30.14
C LEU A 113 -11.44 -8.94 30.59
N LYS A 114 -12.39 -8.55 29.71
CA LYS A 114 -13.82 -8.66 30.00
C LYS A 114 -14.24 -10.11 30.23
N GLU A 115 -13.77 -11.04 29.40
CA GLU A 115 -14.04 -12.46 29.58
C GLU A 115 -13.43 -13.02 30.86
N MET A 116 -12.21 -12.59 31.21
CA MET A 116 -11.54 -13.01 32.44
C MET A 116 -12.32 -12.52 33.66
N ASN A 117 -12.74 -11.26 33.69
CA ASN A 117 -13.56 -10.71 34.77
C ASN A 117 -14.88 -11.47 34.91
N ARG A 118 -15.58 -11.73 33.79
CA ARG A 118 -16.81 -12.54 33.80
C ARG A 118 -16.58 -13.93 34.42
N LYS A 119 -15.48 -14.60 34.07
CA LYS A 119 -15.13 -15.92 34.65
C LYS A 119 -14.77 -15.82 36.13
N ILE A 120 -14.14 -14.74 36.56
CA ILE A 120 -13.85 -14.49 37.97
C ILE A 120 -15.16 -14.33 38.74
N ASP A 121 -16.09 -13.51 38.23
CA ASP A 121 -17.40 -13.28 38.86
C ASP A 121 -18.20 -14.58 38.96
N GLU A 122 -18.25 -15.37 37.89
CA GLU A 122 -18.91 -16.68 37.88
C GLU A 122 -18.32 -17.62 38.93
N ARG A 123 -16.98 -17.70 39.02
CA ARG A 123 -16.32 -18.54 40.03
C ARG A 123 -16.51 -18.01 41.44
N ALA A 124 -16.53 -16.69 41.63
CA ALA A 124 -16.77 -16.07 42.92
C ALA A 124 -18.19 -16.37 43.40
N LEU A 125 -19.20 -16.31 42.52
CA LEU A 125 -20.58 -16.70 42.83
C LEU A 125 -20.69 -18.18 43.21
N LEU A 126 -20.08 -19.07 42.43
CA LEU A 126 -20.06 -20.50 42.76
C LEU A 126 -19.40 -20.76 44.12
N LYS A 127 -18.29 -20.06 44.42
CA LYS A 127 -17.62 -20.21 45.71
C LYS A 127 -18.44 -19.62 46.85
N ALA A 128 -19.14 -18.51 46.63
CA ALA A 128 -20.06 -17.94 47.61
C ALA A 128 -21.23 -18.89 47.89
N GLU A 129 -21.79 -19.53 46.88
CA GLU A 129 -22.84 -20.55 47.03
C GLU A 129 -22.34 -21.76 47.84
N GLU A 130 -21.14 -22.24 47.54
CA GLU A 130 -20.49 -23.32 48.29
C GLU A 130 -20.30 -22.93 49.76
N LEU A 131 -19.77 -21.72 50.02
CA LEU A 131 -19.58 -21.21 51.37
C LEU A 131 -20.90 -21.05 52.12
N LEU A 132 -21.96 -20.55 51.47
CA LEU A 132 -23.30 -20.45 52.06
C LEU A 132 -23.85 -21.83 52.40
N LYS A 133 -23.63 -22.82 51.53
CA LYS A 133 -24.03 -24.22 51.80
C LYS A 133 -23.30 -24.81 53.00
N THR A 134 -22.03 -24.43 53.22
CA THR A 134 -21.24 -24.85 54.38
C THR A 134 -21.65 -24.12 55.66
N VAL A 135 -21.84 -22.80 55.61
CA VAL A 135 -22.17 -21.96 56.79
C VAL A 135 -23.61 -22.14 57.24
N LEU A 136 -24.54 -22.42 56.31
CA LEU A 136 -25.94 -22.71 56.61
C LEU A 136 -26.21 -24.19 56.31
N PRO A 137 -25.99 -25.11 57.27
CA PRO A 137 -26.32 -26.52 57.11
C PRO A 137 -27.80 -26.72 56.72
N GLU A 138 -28.10 -27.85 56.11
CA GLU A 138 -29.44 -28.12 55.57
C GLU A 138 -30.55 -28.00 56.61
N GLY A 139 -30.32 -28.45 57.84
CA GLY A 139 -31.30 -28.32 58.94
C GLY A 139 -31.64 -26.86 59.25
N LEU A 140 -30.64 -25.98 59.31
CA LEU A 140 -30.86 -24.54 59.55
C LEU A 140 -31.58 -23.88 58.38
N ARG A 141 -31.27 -24.27 57.14
CA ARG A 141 -31.99 -23.78 55.94
C ARG A 141 -33.47 -24.18 55.96
N GLN A 142 -33.79 -25.39 56.39
CA GLN A 142 -35.17 -25.84 56.55
C GLN A 142 -35.91 -25.05 57.63
N GLU A 143 -35.28 -24.76 58.77
CA GLU A 143 -35.89 -23.95 59.83
C GLU A 143 -36.13 -22.50 59.39
N ILE A 144 -35.15 -21.87 58.73
CA ILE A 144 -35.32 -20.53 58.15
C ILE A 144 -36.45 -20.52 57.13
N HIS A 145 -36.52 -21.54 56.25
CA HIS A 145 -37.57 -21.65 55.26
C HIS A 145 -38.97 -21.78 55.90
N LYS A 146 -39.10 -22.61 56.95
CA LYS A 146 -40.36 -22.75 57.70
C LYS A 146 -40.80 -21.41 58.28
N LYS A 147 -39.89 -20.69 58.94
CA LYS A 147 -40.17 -19.36 59.49
C LYS A 147 -40.56 -18.34 58.43
N TRP A 148 -39.87 -18.30 57.28
CA TRP A 148 -40.25 -17.41 56.19
C TRP A 148 -41.61 -17.71 55.59
N ILE A 149 -42.01 -18.98 55.50
CA ILE A 149 -43.36 -19.33 55.06
C ILE A 149 -44.40 -18.92 56.09
N GLU A 150 -44.13 -19.11 57.38
CA GLU A 150 -45.00 -18.65 58.45
C GLU A 150 -45.15 -17.12 58.44
N GLU A 151 -44.06 -16.38 58.26
CA GLU A 151 -44.05 -14.92 58.11
C GLU A 151 -44.80 -14.47 56.85
N LEU A 152 -44.62 -15.16 55.72
CA LEU A 152 -45.33 -14.86 54.47
C LEU A 152 -46.84 -15.08 54.60
N LEU A 153 -47.23 -16.19 55.25
CA LEU A 153 -48.63 -16.50 55.57
C LEU A 153 -49.22 -15.47 56.54
N ALA A 154 -48.48 -15.08 57.59
CA ALA A 154 -48.91 -14.07 58.54
C ALA A 154 -49.01 -12.67 57.91
N GLY A 155 -48.15 -12.36 56.95
CA GLY A 155 -48.16 -11.12 56.16
C GLY A 155 -49.28 -11.06 55.11
N GLY A 156 -50.09 -12.11 54.96
CA GLY A 156 -51.37 -12.10 54.23
C GLY A 156 -51.28 -11.75 52.74
N PHE A 157 -50.11 -11.97 52.12
CA PHE A 157 -49.87 -11.69 50.70
C PHE A 157 -50.41 -10.34 50.20
N THR A 158 -50.13 -9.27 50.94
CA THR A 158 -50.59 -7.90 50.61
C THR A 158 -50.25 -7.41 49.19
N GLN A 159 -49.30 -8.06 48.50
CA GLN A 159 -48.93 -7.77 47.12
C GLN A 159 -49.77 -8.51 46.06
N LEU A 160 -50.51 -9.58 46.43
CA LEU A 160 -51.39 -10.31 45.52
C LEU A 160 -52.62 -9.49 45.10
N ASP A 161 -53.09 -8.58 45.95
CA ASP A 161 -54.24 -7.71 45.65
C ASP A 161 -54.01 -6.79 44.43
N ARG A 162 -52.74 -6.64 43.99
CA ARG A 162 -52.34 -5.80 42.84
C ARG A 162 -52.21 -6.57 41.53
N LEU A 163 -52.29 -7.90 41.56
CA LEU A 163 -52.14 -8.76 40.37
C LEU A 163 -53.48 -8.94 39.67
N LYS A 164 -53.61 -8.41 38.45
CA LYS A 164 -54.76 -8.66 37.57
C LYS A 164 -54.55 -9.99 36.86
N ILE A 165 -55.10 -11.06 37.41
CA ILE A 165 -55.01 -12.39 36.83
C ILE A 165 -56.15 -12.58 35.80
N PRO A 166 -55.87 -12.99 34.55
CA PRO A 166 -56.90 -13.30 33.56
C PRO A 166 -57.78 -14.48 33.99
N ASP A 167 -59.07 -14.42 33.65
CA ASP A 167 -60.09 -15.34 34.17
C ASP A 167 -59.91 -16.82 33.78
N ASP A 168 -59.09 -17.11 32.78
CA ASP A 168 -58.88 -18.46 32.22
C ASP A 168 -57.80 -19.30 32.93
N SER A 169 -57.13 -18.78 33.96
CA SER A 169 -56.06 -19.50 34.66
C SER A 169 -56.51 -20.03 36.03
N VAL A 170 -56.76 -21.34 36.11
CA VAL A 170 -57.30 -22.02 37.31
C VAL A 170 -56.20 -22.70 38.16
N THR A 171 -54.96 -22.76 37.67
CA THR A 171 -53.87 -23.50 38.32
C THR A 171 -52.74 -22.58 38.75
N ALA A 172 -52.31 -22.70 40.01
CA ALA A 172 -51.17 -21.98 40.56
C ALA A 172 -50.04 -22.96 40.91
N PHE A 173 -48.84 -22.73 40.35
CA PHE A 173 -47.67 -23.52 40.70
C PHE A 173 -46.87 -22.83 41.79
N ILE A 174 -46.75 -23.49 42.95
CA ILE A 174 -45.89 -23.05 44.05
C ILE A 174 -44.58 -23.81 43.95
N ILE A 175 -43.49 -23.11 43.62
CA ILE A 175 -42.15 -23.68 43.55
C ILE A 175 -41.41 -23.33 44.84
N THR A 176 -41.14 -24.33 45.67
CA THR A 176 -40.40 -24.15 46.93
C THR A 176 -39.16 -25.05 46.97
N PRO A 177 -38.08 -24.59 47.62
CA PRO A 177 -36.85 -25.38 47.75
C PRO A 177 -37.00 -26.58 48.70
N TYR A 178 -38.02 -26.59 49.57
CA TYR A 178 -38.35 -27.69 50.46
C TYR A 178 -39.83 -28.07 50.34
N ALA A 179 -40.15 -29.33 50.64
CA ALA A 179 -41.52 -29.82 50.65
C ALA A 179 -42.34 -29.10 51.72
N LEU A 180 -43.50 -28.58 51.33
CA LEU A 180 -44.43 -27.92 52.23
C LEU A 180 -45.18 -28.93 53.08
N ASP A 181 -45.31 -28.65 54.37
CA ASP A 181 -46.16 -29.44 55.27
C ASP A 181 -47.63 -29.32 54.85
N THR A 182 -48.42 -30.37 55.08
CA THR A 182 -49.85 -30.40 54.71
C THR A 182 -50.64 -29.22 55.28
N LYS A 183 -50.27 -28.75 56.48
CA LYS A 183 -50.85 -27.55 57.09
C LYS A 183 -50.51 -26.28 56.31
N GLN A 184 -49.24 -26.09 55.94
CA GLN A 184 -48.79 -24.94 55.17
C GLN A 184 -49.42 -24.92 53.77
N ARG A 185 -49.51 -26.09 53.11
CA ARG A 185 -50.17 -26.23 51.81
C ARG A 185 -51.65 -25.83 51.87
N ASN A 186 -52.38 -26.33 52.86
CA ASN A 186 -53.79 -26.01 53.04
C ASN A 186 -53.99 -24.52 53.38
N SER A 187 -53.16 -23.95 54.25
CA SER A 187 -53.21 -22.52 54.57
C SER A 187 -52.87 -21.63 53.39
N LEU A 188 -51.90 -22.03 52.53
CA LEU A 188 -51.60 -21.33 51.29
C LEU A 188 -52.77 -21.40 50.31
N GLN A 189 -53.35 -22.59 50.11
CA GLN A 189 -54.51 -22.79 49.25
C GLN A 189 -55.71 -21.96 49.71
N GLU A 190 -55.99 -21.94 51.02
CA GLU A 190 -57.08 -21.17 51.61
C GLU A 190 -56.84 -19.66 51.48
N THR A 191 -55.64 -19.18 51.82
CA THR A 191 -55.30 -17.75 51.75
C THR A 191 -55.35 -17.23 50.31
N VAL A 192 -54.84 -18.01 49.36
CA VAL A 192 -54.84 -17.67 47.92
C VAL A 192 -56.26 -17.75 47.35
N SER A 193 -57.05 -18.76 47.73
CA SER A 193 -58.45 -18.87 47.29
C SER A 193 -59.35 -17.76 47.86
N GLN A 194 -59.14 -17.38 49.12
CA GLN A 194 -59.85 -16.26 49.76
C GLN A 194 -59.51 -14.93 49.09
N LYS A 195 -58.25 -14.69 48.77
CA LYS A 195 -57.80 -13.44 48.14
C LYS A 195 -58.19 -13.32 46.66
N LEU A 196 -58.27 -14.43 45.93
CA LEU A 196 -58.67 -14.45 44.52
C LEU A 196 -60.17 -14.71 44.31
N GLY A 197 -60.93 -14.99 45.37
CA GLY A 197 -62.37 -15.22 45.32
C GLY A 197 -62.79 -16.46 44.53
N ARG A 198 -61.89 -17.44 44.34
CA ARG A 198 -62.09 -18.66 43.53
C ARG A 198 -61.44 -19.87 44.21
N GLN A 199 -62.00 -21.06 44.03
CA GLN A 199 -61.32 -22.29 44.45
C GLN A 199 -60.18 -22.59 43.48
N ILE A 200 -58.95 -22.61 44.01
CA ILE A 200 -57.74 -22.93 43.26
C ILE A 200 -57.27 -24.32 43.70
N THR A 201 -56.87 -25.14 42.74
CA THR A 201 -56.36 -26.52 42.95
C THR A 201 -54.84 -26.55 42.80
#